data_AF-A0A852IJ62-F1
#
_entry.id   AF-A0A852IJ62-F1
#
_cell.length_a   1.000
_cell.length_b   1.000
_cell.length_c   1.000
_cell.angle_alpha   90.00
_cell.angle_beta   90.00
_cell.angle_gamma   90.00
#
_symmetry.space_group_name_H-M   'P 1'
#
loop_
_entity.id
_entity.type
_entity.pdbx_description
1 polymer ?
#
loop_
_entity_poly.entity_id
_entity_poly.type
_entity_poly.pdbx_seq_one_letter_code
_entity_poly.pdbx_strand_id
1 'polypeptide(L)'
;SADAFPRVVPLRMPEVVPGQPPPALQCPLYRPDSSSFAASLRELEKCGWYWGPMNWEDAEMKLKGKPDGSFLVRDSSDPRYILSLSFRSQGITHHTRMEHYRGTFSLWCHPKFEDRCQSVVEFIKRAIMHSKNGKFLYFLRSRVPGLPPTPVQLLYPVSRFSNVKSLQHLCRFRIRQLVRIDHIPELPLPKPLISYICKFYYYDPQEEVYLSLKEAQLISRQKQEAESST
;
A
#
# COMPACT_ATOMS: atom_id res chain seq x y z
N SER A 1 -4.06 -0.92 -64.94
CA SER A 1 -5.17 -0.44 -64.08
C SER A 1 -5.95 -1.67 -63.63
N ALA A 2 -6.42 -1.65 -62.38
CA ALA A 2 -7.24 -2.66 -61.68
C ALA A 2 -6.49 -3.82 -60.95
N ASP A 3 -6.46 -3.66 -59.63
CA ASP A 3 -6.67 -4.62 -58.54
C ASP A 3 -6.33 -6.11 -58.71
N ALA A 4 -5.39 -6.58 -57.89
CA ALA A 4 -5.24 -7.98 -57.53
C ALA A 4 -5.13 -8.11 -56.00
N PHE A 5 -6.28 -8.22 -55.32
CA PHE A 5 -6.36 -8.70 -53.94
C PHE A 5 -6.01 -10.20 -53.90
N PRO A 6 -5.05 -10.67 -53.09
CA PRO A 6 -4.86 -12.10 -52.90
C PRO A 6 -5.97 -12.67 -52.00
N ARG A 7 -6.67 -13.68 -52.53
CA ARG A 7 -7.70 -14.46 -51.84
C ARG A 7 -7.12 -15.14 -50.60
N VAL A 8 -7.69 -14.85 -49.43
CA VAL A 8 -7.40 -15.57 -48.19
C VAL A 8 -8.04 -16.96 -48.26
N VAL A 9 -7.22 -18.00 -48.20
CA VAL A 9 -7.66 -19.40 -48.05
C VAL A 9 -8.06 -19.61 -46.60
N PRO A 10 -9.21 -20.22 -46.28
CA PRO A 10 -9.57 -20.53 -44.90
C PRO A 10 -8.58 -21.54 -44.31
N LEU A 11 -7.89 -21.16 -43.24
CA LEU A 11 -7.10 -22.08 -42.42
C LEU A 11 -8.06 -23.08 -41.76
N ARG A 12 -7.95 -24.33 -42.18
CA ARG A 12 -8.66 -25.50 -41.64
C ARG A 12 -8.30 -25.64 -40.15
N MET A 13 -9.26 -25.48 -39.25
CA MET A 13 -9.04 -25.74 -37.83
C MET A 13 -8.78 -27.23 -37.59
N PRO A 14 -7.85 -27.62 -36.69
CA PRO A 14 -7.73 -29.00 -36.28
C PRO A 14 -8.95 -29.41 -35.43
N GLU A 15 -9.46 -30.59 -35.73
CA GLU A 15 -10.53 -31.29 -35.05
C GLU A 15 -10.19 -31.50 -33.56
N VAL A 16 -11.06 -31.04 -32.65
CA VAL A 16 -10.90 -31.19 -31.20
C VAL A 16 -11.47 -32.54 -30.78
N VAL A 17 -10.60 -33.46 -30.36
CA VAL A 17 -10.99 -34.73 -29.71
C VAL A 17 -11.49 -34.42 -28.28
N PRO A 18 -12.67 -34.91 -27.84
CA PRO A 18 -13.19 -34.61 -26.51
C PRO A 18 -12.54 -35.54 -25.48
N GLY A 19 -11.74 -34.98 -24.56
CA GLY A 19 -11.18 -35.76 -23.45
C GLY A 19 -9.99 -35.19 -22.67
N GLN A 20 -9.45 -34.02 -23.01
CA GLN A 20 -8.38 -33.37 -22.22
C GLN A 20 -8.89 -32.12 -21.50
N PRO A 21 -8.52 -31.90 -20.22
CA PRO A 21 -8.79 -30.62 -19.56
C PRO A 21 -8.00 -29.51 -20.28
N PRO A 22 -8.54 -28.27 -20.33
CA PRO A 22 -7.87 -27.18 -21.03
C PRO A 22 -6.48 -26.95 -20.45
N PRO A 23 -5.46 -26.61 -21.26
CA PRO A 23 -4.18 -26.22 -20.72
C PRO A 23 -4.43 -24.98 -19.87
N ALA A 24 -4.22 -25.11 -18.56
CA ALA A 24 -4.10 -23.96 -17.69
C ALA A 24 -3.10 -23.01 -18.36
N LEU A 25 -3.49 -21.74 -18.52
CA LEU A 25 -2.59 -20.67 -18.95
C LEU A 25 -1.42 -20.62 -17.96
N GLN A 26 -0.39 -21.43 -18.22
CA GLN A 26 0.84 -21.44 -17.46
C GLN A 26 1.57 -20.17 -17.86
N CYS A 27 1.30 -19.11 -17.12
CA CYS A 27 2.18 -17.96 -17.03
C CYS A 27 3.60 -18.49 -16.83
N PRO A 28 4.58 -18.10 -17.67
CA PRO A 28 5.95 -18.56 -17.52
C PRO A 28 6.40 -18.28 -16.09
N LEU A 29 6.77 -19.35 -15.41
CA LEU A 29 7.15 -19.37 -14.02
C LEU A 29 8.21 -18.29 -13.73
N TYR A 30 7.77 -17.19 -13.13
CA TYR A 30 8.64 -16.33 -12.35
C TYR A 30 9.11 -17.18 -11.18
N ARG A 31 10.29 -17.80 -11.30
CA ARG A 31 10.97 -18.36 -10.13
C ARG A 31 11.02 -17.23 -9.10
N PRO A 32 10.42 -17.38 -7.91
CA PRO A 32 10.55 -16.35 -6.90
C PRO A 32 11.99 -16.46 -6.41
N ASP A 33 12.87 -15.67 -7.01
CA ASP A 33 14.09 -15.31 -6.31
C ASP A 33 13.61 -14.55 -5.08
N SER A 34 13.73 -15.19 -3.91
CA SER A 34 13.30 -14.62 -2.62
C SER A 34 14.07 -13.34 -2.28
N SER A 35 15.14 -13.04 -3.03
CA SER A 35 15.94 -11.82 -2.95
C SER A 35 15.48 -10.70 -3.92
N SER A 36 14.48 -10.96 -4.77
CA SER A 36 13.99 -9.98 -5.74
C SER A 36 13.30 -8.81 -5.03
N PHE A 37 13.65 -7.59 -5.43
CA PHE A 37 12.97 -6.35 -5.04
C PHE A 37 11.42 -6.45 -5.19
N ALA A 38 10.94 -7.14 -6.22
CA ALA A 38 9.51 -7.39 -6.44
C ALA A 38 8.90 -8.40 -5.45
N ALA A 39 9.69 -9.32 -4.90
CA ALA A 39 9.27 -10.19 -3.80
C ALA A 39 9.11 -9.39 -2.50
N SER A 40 10.05 -8.49 -2.20
CA SER A 40 9.98 -7.58 -1.04
C SER A 40 8.75 -6.66 -1.09
N LEU A 41 8.39 -6.13 -2.26
CA LEU A 41 7.15 -5.34 -2.42
C LEU A 41 5.88 -6.19 -2.22
N ARG A 42 5.86 -7.44 -2.69
CA ARG A 42 4.72 -8.35 -2.44
C ARG A 42 4.60 -8.75 -0.98
N GLU A 43 5.70 -8.81 -0.23
CA GLU A 43 5.68 -9.04 1.21
C GLU A 43 5.08 -7.84 1.95
N LEU A 44 5.39 -6.61 1.51
CA LEU A 44 4.83 -5.38 2.07
C LEU A 44 3.31 -5.33 1.97
N GLU A 45 2.72 -5.80 0.85
CA GLU A 45 1.26 -5.84 0.71
C GLU A 45 0.57 -6.69 1.79
N LYS A 46 1.26 -7.65 2.38
CA LYS A 46 0.72 -8.47 3.48
C LYS A 46 0.80 -7.77 4.84
N CYS A 47 1.59 -6.71 4.95
CA CYS A 47 1.83 -6.00 6.18
C CYS A 47 0.74 -4.96 6.46
N GLY A 48 0.05 -5.07 7.59
CA GLY A 48 -1.02 -4.12 7.96
C GLY A 48 -0.52 -2.68 8.10
N TRP A 49 0.74 -2.47 8.47
CA TRP A 49 1.33 -1.13 8.61
C TRP A 49 1.77 -0.50 7.29
N TYR A 50 1.67 -1.22 6.16
CA TYR A 50 1.92 -0.66 4.83
C TYR A 50 0.59 -0.20 4.21
N TRP A 51 0.49 1.10 3.92
CA TRP A 51 -0.73 1.77 3.44
C TRP A 51 -0.78 1.97 1.93
N GLY A 52 0.25 1.55 1.19
CA GLY A 52 0.30 1.74 -0.26
C GLY A 52 0.38 3.22 -0.65
N PRO A 53 -0.29 3.65 -1.73
CA PRO A 53 -0.17 5.00 -2.30
C PRO A 53 -0.95 6.04 -1.49
N MET A 54 -0.55 6.23 -0.23
CA MET A 54 -1.01 7.27 0.68
C MET A 54 -0.07 8.49 0.59
N ASN A 55 -0.63 9.69 0.49
CA ASN A 55 0.16 10.94 0.55
C ASN A 55 0.58 11.27 1.99
N TRP A 56 1.31 12.37 2.18
CA TRP A 56 1.84 12.71 3.50
C TRP A 56 0.76 13.33 4.40
N GLU A 57 -0.15 14.12 3.84
CA GLU A 57 -1.27 14.76 4.56
C GLU A 57 -2.21 13.70 5.17
N ASP A 58 -2.56 12.66 4.42
CA ASP A 58 -3.39 11.54 4.87
C ASP A 58 -2.69 10.75 5.99
N ALA A 59 -1.37 10.59 5.90
CA ALA A 59 -0.58 9.94 6.95
C ALA A 59 -0.58 10.78 8.24
N GLU A 60 -0.49 12.10 8.15
CA GLU A 60 -0.62 12.99 9.32
C GLU A 60 -1.98 12.84 9.98
N MET A 61 -3.06 12.84 9.20
CA MET A 61 -4.41 12.62 9.72
C MET A 61 -4.55 11.27 10.41
N LYS A 62 -3.99 10.20 9.84
CA LYS A 62 -4.06 8.85 10.41
C LYS A 62 -3.27 8.70 11.72
N LEU A 63 -2.16 9.43 11.84
CA LEU A 63 -1.30 9.43 13.02
C LEU A 63 -1.73 10.45 14.09
N LYS A 64 -2.59 11.42 13.73
CA LYS A 64 -3.10 12.43 14.66
C LYS A 64 -3.76 11.78 15.88
N GLY A 65 -3.33 12.20 17.06
CA GLY A 65 -3.85 11.69 18.34
C GLY A 65 -3.37 10.29 18.75
N LYS A 66 -2.57 9.59 17.93
CA LYS A 66 -1.97 8.28 18.28
C LYS A 66 -0.73 8.46 19.16
N PRO A 67 -0.37 7.58 20.10
CA PRO A 67 0.79 7.80 20.97
C PRO A 67 2.11 7.97 20.18
N ASP A 68 3.10 8.65 20.78
CA ASP A 68 4.45 8.73 20.22
C ASP A 68 5.03 7.32 19.99
N GLY A 69 5.75 7.16 18.89
CA GLY A 69 6.19 5.86 18.38
C GLY A 69 5.17 5.15 17.48
N SER A 70 3.99 5.75 17.25
CA SER A 70 3.05 5.27 16.23
C SER A 70 3.59 5.53 14.84
N PHE A 71 3.48 4.56 13.93
CA PHE A 71 4.04 4.69 12.59
C PHE A 71 3.27 3.92 11.52
N LEU A 72 3.52 4.28 10.27
CA LEU A 72 3.07 3.58 9.07
C LEU A 72 4.08 3.76 7.93
N VAL A 73 4.07 2.82 6.99
CA VAL A 73 4.84 2.90 5.74
C VAL A 73 3.87 3.13 4.58
N ARG A 74 4.27 3.99 3.64
CA ARG A 74 3.47 4.36 2.46
C ARG A 74 4.39 4.53 1.25
N ASP A 75 3.80 4.59 0.06
CA ASP A 75 4.55 4.95 -1.14
C ASP A 75 5.03 6.40 -1.04
N SER A 76 6.21 6.66 -1.58
CA SER A 76 6.76 8.00 -1.64
C SER A 76 6.05 8.82 -2.71
N SER A 77 5.69 10.05 -2.37
CA SER A 77 5.20 11.04 -3.35
C SER A 77 6.33 11.66 -4.17
N ASP A 78 7.59 11.46 -3.77
CA ASP A 78 8.77 11.87 -4.54
C ASP A 78 9.17 10.74 -5.50
N PRO A 79 9.26 11.00 -6.82
CA PRO A 79 9.53 9.97 -7.82
C PRO A 79 10.92 9.33 -7.70
N ARG A 80 11.83 9.93 -6.93
CA ARG A 80 13.18 9.38 -6.69
C ARG A 80 13.21 8.28 -5.64
N TYR A 81 12.13 8.14 -4.87
CA TYR A 81 12.02 7.20 -3.77
C TYR A 81 10.77 6.34 -3.94
N ILE A 82 10.81 5.13 -3.41
CA ILE A 82 9.71 4.17 -3.56
C ILE A 82 8.81 4.22 -2.33
N LEU A 83 9.40 4.31 -1.14
CA LEU A 83 8.68 4.25 0.13
C LEU A 83 9.05 5.42 1.04
N SER A 84 8.11 5.76 1.91
CA SER A 84 8.28 6.71 3.00
C SER A 84 7.76 6.11 4.30
N LEU A 85 8.51 6.32 5.38
CA LEU A 85 8.09 6.04 6.74
C LEU A 85 7.51 7.32 7.35
N SER A 86 6.29 7.24 7.87
CA SER A 86 5.64 8.32 8.62
C SER A 86 5.42 7.87 10.05
N PHE A 87 5.81 8.69 11.03
CA PHE A 87 5.75 8.31 12.44
C PHE A 87 5.56 9.50 13.35
N ARG A 88 5.00 9.27 14.54
CA ARG A 88 4.78 10.30 15.55
C ARG A 88 5.90 10.32 16.57
N SER A 89 6.42 11.52 16.87
CA SER A 89 7.42 11.76 17.89
C SER A 89 7.23 13.16 18.46
N GLN A 90 7.27 13.30 19.78
CA GLN A 90 7.08 14.58 20.48
C GLN A 90 5.75 15.25 20.09
N GLY A 91 4.69 14.45 19.90
CA GLY A 91 3.38 14.93 19.50
C GLY A 91 3.22 15.33 18.03
N ILE A 92 4.30 15.37 17.24
CA ILE A 92 4.34 15.79 15.84
C ILE A 92 4.53 14.56 14.93
N THR A 93 3.94 14.60 13.73
CA THR A 93 4.17 13.58 12.70
C THR A 93 5.38 13.99 11.85
N HIS A 94 6.34 13.08 11.71
CA HIS A 94 7.50 13.23 10.85
C HIS A 94 7.43 12.27 9.67
N HIS A 95 8.09 12.64 8.57
CA HIS A 95 8.20 11.83 7.37
C HIS A 95 9.66 11.69 6.97
N THR A 96 10.08 10.47 6.65
CA THR A 96 11.40 10.19 6.10
C THR A 96 11.31 9.22 4.93
N ARG A 97 12.10 9.46 3.90
CA ARG A 97 12.11 8.62 2.70
C ARG A 97 13.08 7.47 2.92
N MET A 98 12.68 6.26 2.53
CA MET A 98 13.52 5.08 2.62
C MET A 98 14.43 5.03 1.39
N GLU A 99 15.74 5.07 1.61
CA GLU A 99 16.73 4.88 0.56
C GLU A 99 16.75 3.41 0.14
N HIS A 100 17.03 3.18 -1.14
CA HIS A 100 17.22 1.86 -1.70
C HIS A 100 18.50 1.85 -2.55
N TYR A 101 19.51 1.11 -2.10
CA TYR A 101 20.79 0.96 -2.80
C TYR A 101 21.19 -0.51 -2.88
N ARG A 102 21.49 -1.00 -4.09
CA ARG A 102 21.90 -2.40 -4.39
C ARG A 102 21.00 -3.49 -3.75
N GLY A 103 19.69 -3.29 -3.72
CA GLY A 103 18.74 -4.27 -3.18
C GLY A 103 18.53 -4.19 -1.66
N THR A 104 19.12 -3.18 -0.99
CA THR A 104 19.00 -3.00 0.46
C THR A 104 18.29 -1.69 0.79
N PHE A 105 17.42 -1.72 1.79
CA PHE A 105 16.67 -0.55 2.25
C PHE A 105 17.34 0.07 3.48
N SER A 106 17.54 1.38 3.47
CA SER A 106 18.11 2.12 4.58
C SER A 106 17.31 3.39 4.88
N LEU A 107 17.12 3.69 6.15
CA LEU A 107 16.97 5.07 6.60
C LEU A 107 18.36 5.58 6.97
N TRP A 108 18.60 6.89 6.91
CA TRP A 108 19.86 7.48 7.37
C TRP A 108 20.20 6.92 8.76
N CYS A 109 21.15 5.98 8.79
CA CYS A 109 21.45 5.12 9.93
C CYS A 109 22.75 5.61 10.56
N HIS A 110 22.89 5.42 11.87
CA HIS A 110 24.16 5.67 12.52
C HIS A 110 25.24 4.76 11.90
N PRO A 111 26.42 5.27 11.51
CA PRO A 111 27.47 4.52 10.78
C PRO A 111 28.04 3.29 11.51
N LYS A 112 27.61 3.00 12.75
CA LYS A 112 28.02 1.84 13.54
C LYS A 112 27.11 0.63 13.36
N PHE A 113 25.94 0.82 12.73
CA PHE A 113 24.99 -0.24 12.44
C PHE A 113 24.94 -0.43 10.93
N GLU A 114 25.70 -1.39 10.43
CA GLU A 114 25.64 -1.85 9.04
C GLU A 114 24.38 -2.70 8.83
N ASP A 115 23.21 -2.13 9.09
CA ASP A 115 21.92 -2.82 8.97
C ASP A 115 21.41 -2.78 7.53
N ARG A 116 22.19 -3.40 6.63
CA ARG A 116 21.72 -3.73 5.29
C ARG A 116 20.69 -4.85 5.41
N CYS A 117 19.41 -4.48 5.49
CA CYS A 117 18.30 -5.42 5.46
C CYS A 117 17.97 -5.79 4.01
N GLN A 118 17.66 -7.07 3.76
CA GLN A 118 17.32 -7.57 2.42
C GLN A 118 15.88 -7.22 2.03
N SER A 119 15.02 -6.92 3.01
CA SER A 119 13.66 -6.40 2.77
C SER A 119 13.27 -5.29 3.74
N VAL A 120 12.32 -4.45 3.33
CA VAL A 120 11.71 -3.42 4.18
C VAL A 120 11.01 -4.05 5.38
N VAL A 121 10.45 -5.24 5.21
CA VAL A 121 9.74 -5.94 6.27
C VAL A 121 10.72 -6.37 7.37
N GLU A 122 11.88 -6.91 6.98
CA GLU A 122 12.96 -7.22 7.92
C GLU A 122 13.44 -5.95 8.64
N PHE A 123 13.66 -4.88 7.90
CA PHE A 123 14.06 -3.57 8.41
C PHE A 123 13.09 -3.07 9.50
N ILE A 124 11.79 -3.03 9.21
CA ILE A 124 10.77 -2.55 10.16
C ILE A 124 10.68 -3.47 11.38
N LYS A 125 10.75 -4.80 11.20
CA LYS A 125 10.76 -5.76 12.33
C LYS A 125 11.94 -5.50 13.27
N ARG A 126 13.14 -5.30 12.73
CA ARG A 126 14.36 -4.99 13.50
C ARG A 126 14.24 -3.64 14.20
N ALA A 127 13.75 -2.62 13.50
CA ALA A 127 13.51 -1.29 14.06
C ALA A 127 12.58 -1.31 15.28
N ILE A 128 11.48 -2.08 15.20
CA ILE A 128 10.55 -2.26 16.32
C ILE A 128 11.24 -2.96 17.50
N MET A 129 11.98 -4.03 17.23
CA MET A 129 12.70 -4.79 18.26
C MET A 129 13.69 -3.89 19.02
N HIS A 130 14.48 -3.08 18.33
CA HIS A 130 15.41 -2.15 18.97
C HIS A 130 14.69 -1.06 19.76
N SER A 131 13.62 -0.49 19.20
CA SER A 131 12.83 0.56 19.86
C SER A 131 12.26 0.07 21.21
N LYS A 132 11.79 -1.18 21.26
CA LYS A 132 11.32 -1.82 22.51
C LYS A 132 12.43 -2.00 23.55
N ASN A 133 13.66 -2.24 23.11
CA ASN A 133 14.83 -2.39 23.96
C ASN A 133 15.48 -1.05 24.36
N GLY A 134 14.84 0.09 24.05
CA GLY A 134 15.38 1.43 24.29
C GLY A 134 16.57 1.79 23.40
N LYS A 135 16.86 0.98 22.36
CA LYS A 135 17.91 1.24 21.38
C LYS A 135 17.31 1.98 20.20
N PHE A 136 17.89 3.13 19.88
CA PHE A 136 17.46 3.96 18.74
C PHE A 136 18.38 3.68 17.55
N LEU A 137 17.82 3.08 16.51
CA LEU A 137 18.59 2.70 15.33
C LEU A 137 18.65 3.85 14.30
N TYR A 138 17.64 4.72 14.29
CA TYR A 138 17.51 5.80 13.32
C TYR A 138 17.34 7.15 13.99
N PHE A 139 17.79 8.17 13.26
CA PHE A 139 17.92 9.52 13.73
C PHE A 139 17.48 10.48 12.63
N LEU A 140 16.48 11.31 12.90
CA LEU A 140 16.13 12.40 12.00
C LEU A 140 17.13 13.53 12.15
N ARG A 141 17.77 13.91 11.05
CA ARG A 141 18.63 15.09 11.02
C ARG A 141 17.79 16.33 11.31
N SER A 142 18.18 17.11 12.32
CA SER A 142 17.59 18.41 12.56
C SER A 142 17.83 19.33 11.36
N ARG A 143 16.82 20.11 10.96
CA ARG A 143 16.96 21.17 9.95
C ARG A 143 17.71 22.39 10.50
N VAL A 144 17.86 22.47 11.82
CA VAL A 144 18.56 23.53 12.52
C VAL A 144 20.00 23.08 12.80
N PRO A 145 21.03 23.79 12.32
CA PRO A 145 22.42 23.50 12.62
C PRO A 145 22.67 23.50 14.14
N GLY A 146 23.41 22.51 14.65
CA GLY A 146 23.81 22.43 16.06
C GLY A 146 22.85 21.66 16.99
N LEU A 147 21.62 21.34 16.54
CA LEU A 147 20.72 20.48 17.32
C LEU A 147 21.05 18.99 17.11
N PRO A 148 21.02 18.17 18.17
CA PRO A 148 21.23 16.73 18.05
C PRO A 148 20.11 16.13 17.21
N PRO A 149 20.39 15.05 16.46
CA PRO A 149 19.37 14.42 15.65
C PRO A 149 18.33 13.72 16.54
N THR A 150 17.07 13.77 16.13
CA THR A 150 15.96 13.24 16.92
C THR A 150 15.91 11.72 16.80
N PRO A 151 15.98 10.97 17.92
CA PRO A 151 15.87 9.52 17.86
C PRO A 151 14.48 9.10 17.36
N VAL A 152 14.44 8.09 16.50
CA VAL A 152 13.19 7.52 15.98
C VAL A 152 12.85 6.27 16.77
N GLN A 153 11.65 6.24 17.35
CA GLN A 153 11.07 5.05 17.97
C GLN A 153 9.91 4.54 17.11
N LEU A 154 9.96 3.26 16.75
CA LEU A 154 8.86 2.58 16.05
C LEU A 154 8.27 1.54 17.00
N LEU A 155 7.17 1.89 17.67
CA LEU A 155 6.57 1.06 18.71
C LEU A 155 5.21 0.52 18.29
N TYR A 156 4.39 1.35 17.66
CA TYR A 156 2.96 1.07 17.44
C TYR A 156 2.63 1.11 15.93
N PRO A 157 2.69 -0.03 15.23
CA PRO A 157 2.30 -0.09 13.81
C PRO A 157 0.82 0.24 13.65
N VAL A 158 0.49 1.27 12.88
CA VAL A 158 -0.89 1.65 12.57
C VAL A 158 -1.37 0.80 11.40
N SER A 159 -2.26 -0.16 11.71
CA SER A 159 -2.75 -1.13 10.73
C SER A 159 -3.85 -0.58 9.83
N ARG A 160 -3.73 -0.77 8.52
CA ARG A 160 -4.79 -0.53 7.53
C ARG A 160 -5.97 -1.49 7.64
N PHE A 161 -5.79 -2.63 8.32
CA PHE A 161 -6.85 -3.60 8.58
C PHE A 161 -7.68 -3.25 9.81
N SER A 162 -7.34 -2.17 10.54
CA SER A 162 -8.09 -1.74 11.73
C SER A 162 -9.50 -1.23 11.40
N ASN A 163 -9.73 -0.77 10.17
CA ASN A 163 -11.05 -0.41 9.68
C ASN A 163 -11.24 -0.99 8.27
N VAL A 164 -12.27 -1.81 8.07
CA VAL A 164 -12.52 -2.44 6.77
C VAL A 164 -13.15 -1.40 5.85
N LYS A 165 -12.49 -1.14 4.73
CA LYS A 165 -13.00 -0.21 3.72
C LYS A 165 -14.25 -0.76 3.02
N SER A 166 -15.05 0.13 2.43
CA SER A 166 -16.23 -0.24 1.66
C SER A 166 -15.88 -1.24 0.55
N LEU A 167 -16.80 -2.14 0.19
CA LEU A 167 -16.60 -3.04 -0.95
C LEU A 167 -16.28 -2.25 -2.23
N GLN A 168 -16.91 -1.08 -2.42
CA GLN A 168 -16.64 -0.17 -3.53
C GLN A 168 -15.16 0.27 -3.58
N HIS A 169 -14.60 0.63 -2.43
CA HIS A 169 -13.20 1.01 -2.30
C HIS A 169 -12.26 -0.17 -2.59
N LEU A 170 -12.58 -1.36 -2.05
CA LEU A 170 -11.81 -2.58 -2.30
C LEU A 170 -11.82 -2.97 -3.79
N CYS A 171 -12.97 -2.84 -4.46
CA CYS A 171 -13.08 -3.03 -5.90
C CYS A 171 -12.23 -2.02 -6.67
N ARG A 172 -12.27 -0.73 -6.29
CA ARG A 172 -11.43 0.30 -6.92
C ARG A 172 -9.95 -0.02 -6.78
N PHE A 173 -9.51 -0.40 -5.58
CA PHE A 173 -8.13 -0.85 -5.33
C PHE A 173 -7.75 -1.96 -6.30
N ARG A 174 -8.59 -3.00 -6.37
CA ARG A 174 -8.31 -4.17 -7.21
C ARG A 174 -8.27 -3.85 -8.70
N ILE A 175 -9.16 -3.00 -9.19
CA ILE A 175 -9.16 -2.55 -10.59
C ILE A 175 -7.88 -1.80 -10.92
N ARG A 176 -7.44 -0.87 -10.07
CA ARG A 176 -6.21 -0.08 -10.28
C ARG A 176 -4.93 -0.93 -10.23
N GLN A 177 -4.96 -2.12 -9.62
CA GLN A 177 -3.85 -3.07 -9.67
C GLN A 177 -3.78 -3.85 -10.99
N LEU A 178 -4.92 -4.04 -11.65
CA LEU A 178 -5.03 -4.86 -12.86
C LEU A 178 -4.98 -4.03 -14.14
N VAL A 179 -5.38 -2.75 -14.07
CA VAL A 179 -5.55 -1.87 -15.22
C VAL A 179 -4.71 -0.62 -15.03
N ARG A 180 -3.87 -0.31 -16.03
CA ARG A 180 -3.11 0.95 -16.08
C ARG A 180 -4.06 2.14 -16.07
N ILE A 181 -3.70 3.23 -15.39
CA ILE A 181 -4.55 4.42 -15.24
C ILE A 181 -5.02 4.99 -16.59
N ASP A 182 -4.15 4.94 -17.60
CA ASP A 182 -4.42 5.41 -18.96
C ASP A 182 -5.53 4.60 -19.67
N HIS A 183 -5.73 3.34 -19.29
CA HIS A 183 -6.74 2.44 -19.86
C HIS A 183 -8.03 2.36 -19.03
N ILE A 184 -8.07 2.99 -17.86
CA ILE A 184 -9.28 3.00 -17.02
C ILE A 184 -10.49 3.59 -17.77
N PRO A 185 -10.37 4.67 -18.58
CA PRO A 185 -11.49 5.20 -19.35
C PRO A 185 -12.10 4.23 -20.37
N GLU A 186 -11.38 3.18 -20.78
CA GLU A 186 -11.82 2.19 -21.77
C GLU A 186 -12.63 1.04 -21.14
N LEU A 187 -12.71 0.98 -19.80
CA LEU A 187 -13.47 -0.06 -19.11
C LEU A 187 -14.97 0.06 -19.40
N PRO A 188 -15.70 -1.07 -19.54
CA PRO A 188 -17.14 -1.08 -19.78
C PRO A 188 -17.92 -0.75 -18.48
N LEU A 189 -17.67 0.42 -17.90
CA LEU A 189 -18.27 0.90 -16.66
C LEU A 189 -18.93 2.28 -16.88
N PRO A 190 -20.01 2.59 -16.15
CA PRO A 190 -20.59 3.94 -16.15
C PRO A 190 -19.59 5.04 -15.79
N LYS A 191 -19.72 6.21 -16.43
CA LYS A 191 -18.83 7.38 -16.21
C LYS A 191 -18.60 7.76 -14.73
N PRO A 192 -19.60 7.70 -13.83
CA PRO A 192 -19.37 7.98 -12.41
C PRO A 192 -18.39 6.99 -11.75
N LEU A 193 -18.44 5.72 -12.13
CA LEU A 193 -17.50 4.71 -11.61
C LEU A 193 -16.10 4.91 -12.18
N ILE A 194 -15.98 5.25 -13.47
CA ILE A 194 -14.69 5.64 -14.06
C ILE A 194 -14.09 6.82 -13.31
N SER A 195 -14.87 7.88 -13.07
CA SER A 195 -14.44 9.05 -12.30
C SER A 195 -13.99 8.69 -10.89
N TYR A 196 -14.77 7.84 -10.19
CA TYR A 196 -14.41 7.35 -8.86
C TYR A 196 -13.08 6.57 -8.88
N ILE A 197 -12.89 5.65 -9.83
CA ILE A 197 -11.68 4.85 -9.94
C ILE A 197 -10.46 5.73 -10.24
N CYS A 198 -10.61 6.71 -11.13
CA CYS A 198 -9.56 7.64 -11.56
C CYS A 198 -9.14 8.68 -10.51
N LYS A 199 -9.87 8.85 -9.39
CA LYS A 199 -9.44 9.75 -8.31
C LYS A 199 -7.98 9.42 -7.91
N PHE A 200 -7.16 10.45 -7.76
CA PHE A 200 -5.72 10.27 -7.51
C PHE A 200 -5.46 9.77 -6.08
N TYR A 201 -6.16 10.32 -5.10
CA TYR A 201 -6.05 9.98 -3.69
C TYR A 201 -6.62 8.60 -3.39
N TYR A 202 -5.89 7.86 -2.56
CA TYR A 202 -6.18 6.49 -2.18
C TYR A 202 -6.84 6.38 -0.81
N TYR A 203 -6.67 7.42 0.01
CA TYR A 203 -7.41 7.61 1.23
C TYR A 203 -8.41 8.75 0.99
N ASP A 204 -9.66 8.53 1.36
CA ASP A 204 -10.68 9.57 1.38
C ASP A 204 -11.15 9.71 2.84
N PRO A 205 -10.78 10.82 3.53
CA PRO A 205 -11.17 11.05 4.91
C PRO A 205 -12.70 11.05 5.07
N GLN A 206 -13.44 11.52 4.06
CA GLN A 206 -14.90 11.55 4.10
C GLN A 206 -15.49 10.15 4.05
N GLU A 207 -14.84 9.21 3.36
CA GLU A 207 -15.27 7.80 3.30
C GLU A 207 -15.08 7.09 4.66
N GLU A 208 -14.02 7.39 5.42
CA GLU A 208 -13.86 6.87 6.80
C GLU A 208 -14.88 7.47 7.78
N VAL A 209 -15.11 8.78 7.71
CA VAL A 209 -16.09 9.45 8.58
C VAL A 209 -17.51 8.95 8.28
N TYR A 210 -17.86 8.79 7.01
CA TYR A 210 -19.17 8.27 6.59
C TYR A 210 -19.41 6.84 7.08
N LEU A 211 -18.40 5.96 6.99
CA LEU A 211 -18.50 4.59 7.52
C LEU A 211 -18.66 4.61 9.04
N SER A 212 -17.87 5.41 9.75
CA SER A 212 -17.95 5.54 11.21
C SER A 212 -19.32 6.07 11.67
N LEU A 213 -19.88 7.04 10.95
CA LEU A 213 -21.23 7.56 11.20
C LEU A 213 -22.31 6.50 10.93
N LYS A 214 -22.19 5.73 9.83
CA LYS A 214 -23.11 4.64 9.53
C LYS A 214 -23.06 3.52 10.57
N GLU A 215 -21.88 3.14 11.04
CA GLU A 215 -21.70 2.15 12.10
C GLU A 215 -22.37 2.63 13.39
N ALA A 216 -22.12 3.88 13.80
CA ALA A 216 -22.75 4.48 14.96
C ALA A 216 -24.29 4.51 14.85
N GLN A 217 -24.82 4.82 13.66
CA GLN A 217 -26.26 4.81 13.38
C GLN A 217 -26.86 3.38 13.37
N LEU A 218 -26.10 2.38 12.95
CA LEU A 218 -26.55 0.99 12.97
C LEU A 218 -26.65 0.47 14.41
N ILE A 219 -25.63 0.77 15.22
CA ILE A 219 -25.57 0.39 16.64
C ILE A 219 -26.71 1.07 17.41
N SER A 220 -27.01 2.34 17.13
CA SER A 220 -28.11 3.05 17.79
C SER A 220 -29.48 2.46 17.42
N ARG A 221 -29.69 2.06 16.17
CA ARG A 221 -30.92 1.38 15.72
C ARG A 221 -31.14 0.04 16.39
N GLN A 222 -30.09 -0.79 16.45
CA GLN A 222 -30.15 -2.11 17.10
C GLN A 222 -30.44 -2.00 18.59
N LYS A 223 -29.93 -0.95 19.24
CA LYS A 223 -30.22 -0.68 20.66
C LYS A 223 -31.68 -0.28 20.89
N GLN A 224 -32.25 0.56 20.02
CA GLN A 224 -33.67 0.95 20.09
C GLN A 224 -34.62 -0.23 19.83
N GLU A 225 -34.28 -1.12 18.91
CA GLU A 225 -35.08 -2.32 18.62
C GLU A 225 -35.05 -3.34 19.78
N ALA A 226 -33.90 -3.47 20.47
CA ALA A 226 -33.77 -4.32 21.66
C ALA A 226 -34.57 -3.77 22.86
N GLU A 227 -34.56 -2.45 23.07
CA GLU A 227 -35.33 -1.78 24.14
C GLU A 227 -36.84 -1.77 23.86
N SER A 228 -37.27 -1.81 22.60
CA SER A 228 -38.68 -1.92 22.20
C SER A 228 -39.27 -3.33 22.36
N SER A 229 -38.42 -4.35 22.55
CA SER A 229 -38.82 -5.77 22.59
C SER A 229 -38.84 -6.36 24.00
N THR A 230 -38.66 -5.52 25.04
CA THR A 230 -38.70 -5.89 26.47
C THR A 230 -39.85 -5.15 27.15
#